data_AF-A0A1V5FLP1-F1
#
_entry.id   AF-A0A1V5FLP1-F1
#
_cell.length_a   1.000
_cell.length_b   1.000
_cell.length_c   1.000
_cell.angle_alpha   90.00
_cell.angle_beta   90.00
_cell.angle_gamma   90.00
#
_symmetry.space_group_name_H-M   'P 1'
#
loop_
_entity.id
_entity.type
_entity.pdbx_description
1 polymer ?
#
loop_
_entity_poly.entity_id
_entity_poly.type
_entity_poly.pdbx_seq_one_letter_code
_entity_poly.pdbx_strand_id
1 'polypeptide(L)'
;MTIRWSVIPLCLMTAAVTAQPPVQEVFPAPPADGAVSKLTEDEVIHGLSDEPGDPGQSTIDRELEAAREAYIAEDKDSSLQHLTNALVILSHEAAWSEGEYEATLREAIAELEKLAHEVQEGQIERDQIGDRFKDAYSKVYAGLSRYHLSRAEGMVRERQTREGIVRNDQRATETESAAVATPAPLAIDVETTPAQTTDDDEHWRVELGRQISGATENVRAWSRETGREIRDEPVMAELQEIAGRIIAGTGWATEEVGEALNRFGEKIKQYGRDQTDQGRTKQLSDPDEAADERAEMEREAAKRARDAAEEAAEDH
;
A
#
# COMPACT_ATOMS: atom_id res chain seq x y z
N MET A 1 -9.10 -63.77 -37.64
CA MET A 1 -8.55 -63.30 -36.36
C MET A 1 -9.08 -61.89 -36.16
N THR A 2 -10.14 -61.77 -35.37
CA THR A 2 -11.05 -60.60 -35.38
C THR A 2 -10.93 -59.91 -34.02
N ILE A 3 -10.35 -58.72 -34.00
CA ILE A 3 -10.15 -57.94 -32.77
C ILE A 3 -11.42 -57.09 -32.54
N ARG A 4 -12.17 -57.43 -31.49
CA ARG A 4 -13.29 -56.63 -30.99
C ARG A 4 -12.74 -55.49 -30.12
N TRP A 5 -13.01 -54.26 -30.50
CA TRP A 5 -12.80 -53.08 -29.65
C TRP A 5 -14.03 -52.90 -28.75
N SER A 6 -13.82 -52.96 -27.43
CA SER A 6 -14.83 -52.66 -26.44
C SER A 6 -14.82 -51.15 -26.17
N VAL A 7 -15.93 -50.49 -26.45
CA VAL A 7 -16.16 -49.09 -26.09
C VAL A 7 -16.64 -49.06 -24.64
N ILE A 8 -15.84 -48.48 -23.74
CA ILE A 8 -16.22 -48.25 -22.34
C ILE A 8 -16.93 -46.88 -22.28
N PRO A 9 -18.17 -46.79 -21.79
CA PRO A 9 -18.83 -45.52 -21.60
C PRO A 9 -18.22 -44.77 -20.41
N LEU A 10 -17.79 -43.54 -20.67
CA LEU A 10 -17.27 -42.60 -19.68
C LEU A 10 -18.46 -42.02 -18.89
N CYS A 11 -18.68 -42.49 -17.67
CA CYS A 11 -19.63 -41.87 -16.74
C CYS A 11 -19.02 -40.56 -16.21
N LEU A 12 -19.61 -39.42 -16.57
CA LEU A 12 -19.40 -38.16 -15.86
C LEU A 12 -19.96 -38.29 -14.44
N MET A 13 -19.06 -38.33 -13.45
CA MET A 13 -19.40 -38.11 -12.05
C MET A 13 -19.32 -36.60 -11.78
N THR A 14 -20.47 -35.95 -11.71
CA THR A 14 -20.59 -34.56 -11.23
C THR A 14 -20.46 -34.59 -9.71
N ALA A 15 -19.26 -34.34 -9.18
CA ALA A 15 -19.07 -34.13 -7.75
C ALA A 15 -19.70 -32.77 -7.38
N ALA A 16 -20.77 -32.80 -6.59
CA ALA A 16 -21.28 -31.61 -5.93
C ALA A 16 -20.25 -31.15 -4.89
N VAL A 17 -19.51 -30.09 -5.22
CA VAL A 17 -18.70 -29.35 -4.25
C VAL A 17 -19.65 -28.62 -3.33
N THR A 18 -19.89 -29.19 -2.14
CA THR A 18 -20.49 -28.45 -1.04
C THR A 18 -19.48 -27.42 -0.57
N ALA A 19 -19.71 -26.15 -0.90
CA ALA A 19 -18.96 -25.03 -0.37
C ALA A 19 -19.10 -25.03 1.15
N GLN A 20 -18.06 -25.50 1.84
CA GLN A 20 -17.92 -25.36 3.27
C GLN A 20 -17.55 -23.89 3.53
N PRO A 21 -18.30 -23.14 4.36
CA PRO A 21 -17.94 -21.77 4.68
C PRO A 21 -16.53 -21.77 5.31
N PRO A 22 -15.70 -20.75 5.05
CA PRO A 22 -14.38 -20.65 5.66
C PRO A 22 -14.54 -20.75 7.18
N VAL A 23 -13.80 -21.66 7.77
CA VAL A 23 -13.64 -21.76 9.22
C VAL A 23 -13.03 -20.44 9.66
N GLN A 24 -13.81 -19.60 10.35
CA GLN A 24 -13.25 -18.48 11.10
C GLN A 24 -12.39 -19.09 12.20
N GLU A 25 -11.08 -19.08 12.02
CA GLU A 25 -10.15 -19.31 13.12
C GLU A 25 -10.36 -18.19 14.13
N VAL A 26 -10.98 -18.54 15.25
CA VAL A 26 -11.11 -17.66 16.41
C VAL A 26 -9.71 -17.55 17.01
N PHE A 27 -9.01 -16.46 16.71
CA PHE A 27 -7.75 -16.13 17.37
C PHE A 27 -7.93 -16.12 18.90
N PRO A 28 -6.98 -16.66 19.66
CA PRO A 28 -7.04 -16.58 21.12
C PRO A 28 -7.05 -15.10 21.53
N ALA A 29 -7.99 -14.75 22.40
CA ALA A 29 -8.05 -13.42 22.99
C ALA A 29 -6.71 -13.12 23.71
N PRO A 30 -6.14 -11.92 23.55
CA PRO A 30 -4.89 -11.55 24.19
C PRO A 30 -5.02 -11.62 25.72
N PRO A 31 -3.93 -11.90 26.45
CA PRO A 31 -3.94 -12.02 27.90
C PRO A 31 -4.43 -10.72 28.55
N ALA A 32 -5.39 -10.84 29.47
CA ALA A 32 -6.16 -9.71 30.02
C ALA A 32 -5.42 -8.85 31.06
N ASP A 33 -4.20 -9.20 31.45
CA ASP A 33 -3.48 -8.54 32.55
C ASP A 33 -2.12 -7.99 32.09
N GLY A 34 -2.19 -6.89 31.39
CA GLY A 34 -1.10 -5.94 31.18
C GLY A 34 -1.77 -4.60 30.90
N ALA A 35 -1.25 -3.50 31.46
CA ALA A 35 -1.75 -2.17 31.13
C ALA A 35 -1.38 -1.85 29.66
N VAL A 36 -2.12 -2.44 28.72
CA VAL A 36 -1.99 -2.22 27.29
C VAL A 36 -2.65 -0.88 27.02
N SER A 37 -1.87 0.08 26.54
CA SER A 37 -2.40 1.32 25.96
C SER A 37 -3.17 0.92 24.71
N LYS A 38 -4.47 0.62 24.87
CA LYS A 38 -5.38 0.43 23.75
C LYS A 38 -5.53 1.80 23.11
N LEU A 39 -4.85 2.03 21.99
CA LEU A 39 -5.25 3.10 21.09
C LEU A 39 -6.74 2.86 20.78
N THR A 40 -7.57 3.78 21.24
CA THR A 40 -8.98 3.78 20.89
C THR A 40 -9.12 4.01 19.40
N GLU A 41 -10.20 3.54 18.78
CA GLU A 41 -10.48 3.77 17.36
C GLU A 41 -10.42 5.28 17.05
N ASP A 42 -10.90 6.12 17.98
CA ASP A 42 -10.78 7.59 17.92
C ASP A 42 -9.34 8.10 18.02
N GLU A 43 -8.44 7.48 18.81
CA GLU A 43 -7.03 7.85 18.85
C GLU A 43 -6.26 7.37 17.62
N VAL A 44 -6.68 6.29 16.97
CA VAL A 44 -6.12 5.88 15.67
C VAL A 44 -6.59 6.85 14.58
N ILE A 45 -7.86 7.24 14.60
CA ILE A 45 -8.46 8.15 13.62
C ILE A 45 -7.95 9.60 13.79
N HIS A 46 -7.79 10.07 15.03
CA HIS A 46 -7.34 11.43 15.33
C HIS A 46 -5.83 11.56 15.61
N GLY A 47 -5.15 10.50 16.03
CA GLY A 47 -3.68 10.47 16.22
C GLY A 47 -2.90 10.32 14.92
N LEU A 48 -3.58 10.12 13.79
CA LEU A 48 -3.06 10.44 12.46
C LEU A 48 -2.97 11.96 12.25
N SER A 49 -3.56 12.79 13.10
CA SER A 49 -3.49 14.25 13.04
C SER A 49 -2.72 14.81 14.24
N ASP A 50 -1.45 15.16 14.00
CA ASP A 50 -0.80 16.32 14.61
C ASP A 50 -0.55 16.29 16.13
N GLU A 51 0.15 15.27 16.64
CA GLU A 51 1.12 15.60 17.68
C GLU A 51 2.31 16.31 17.02
N PRO A 52 2.89 17.37 17.63
CA PRO A 52 4.06 18.09 17.12
C PRO A 52 5.35 17.25 17.27
N GLY A 53 5.30 15.98 16.85
CA GLY A 53 6.46 15.17 16.56
C GLY A 53 7.08 15.55 15.21
N ASP A 54 8.23 14.95 14.89
CA ASP A 54 8.97 15.22 13.65
C ASP A 54 8.02 15.18 12.43
N PRO A 55 7.76 16.31 11.75
CA PRO A 55 6.69 16.44 10.75
C PRO A 55 6.90 15.62 9.48
N GLY A 56 7.89 14.73 9.45
CA GLY A 56 8.20 13.86 8.32
C GLY A 56 8.03 12.36 8.60
N GLN A 57 7.54 11.95 9.77
CA GLN A 57 7.35 10.53 10.09
C GLN A 57 5.88 10.18 10.29
N SER A 58 5.32 9.38 9.38
CA SER A 58 3.93 8.91 9.47
C SER A 58 3.74 8.00 10.69
N THR A 59 2.53 8.00 11.28
CA THR A 59 2.20 7.16 12.44
C THR A 59 2.54 5.69 12.18
N ILE A 60 2.29 5.19 10.97
CA ILE A 60 2.63 3.82 10.60
C ILE A 60 4.13 3.57 10.53
N ASP A 61 4.93 4.51 10.01
CA ASP A 61 6.40 4.39 9.97
C ASP A 61 6.97 4.28 11.39
N ARG A 62 6.42 5.08 12.33
CA ARG A 62 6.79 5.02 13.75
C ARG A 62 6.45 3.66 14.38
N GLU A 63 5.25 3.12 14.14
CA GLU A 63 4.87 1.82 14.70
C GLU A 63 5.72 0.68 14.11
N LEU A 64 6.03 0.73 12.81
CA LEU A 64 6.89 -0.28 12.18
C LEU A 64 8.33 -0.20 12.73
N GLU A 65 8.95 0.97 12.80
CA GLU A 65 10.31 1.06 13.35
C GLU A 65 10.36 0.64 14.83
N ALA A 66 9.37 1.05 15.63
CA ALA A 66 9.27 0.64 17.04
C ALA A 66 9.08 -0.88 17.19
N ALA A 67 8.31 -1.52 16.30
CA ALA A 67 8.17 -2.98 16.28
C ALA A 67 9.52 -3.68 16.04
N ARG A 68 10.33 -3.18 15.09
CA ARG A 68 11.66 -3.72 14.78
C ARG A 68 12.64 -3.50 15.92
N GLU A 69 12.68 -2.30 16.49
CA GLU A 69 13.55 -1.97 17.62
C GLU A 69 13.23 -2.82 18.85
N ALA A 70 11.95 -3.00 19.18
CA ALA A 70 11.49 -3.85 20.27
C ALA A 70 11.91 -5.32 20.05
N TYR A 71 11.78 -5.83 18.81
CA TYR A 71 12.20 -7.20 18.50
C TYR A 71 13.72 -7.38 18.67
N ILE A 72 14.52 -6.42 18.21
CA ILE A 72 15.99 -6.41 18.37
C ILE A 72 16.39 -6.36 19.86
N ALA A 73 15.60 -5.67 20.68
CA ALA A 73 15.76 -5.63 22.13
C ALA A 73 15.28 -6.90 22.85
N GLU A 74 14.89 -7.94 22.10
CA GLU A 74 14.31 -9.20 22.58
C GLU A 74 12.98 -9.02 23.34
N ASP A 75 12.32 -7.86 23.18
CA ASP A 75 11.00 -7.56 23.72
C ASP A 75 9.90 -7.89 22.70
N LYS A 76 9.57 -9.19 22.64
CA LYS A 76 8.57 -9.72 21.71
C LYS A 76 7.18 -9.14 21.93
N ASP A 77 6.80 -8.89 23.18
CA ASP A 77 5.45 -8.40 23.51
C ASP A 77 5.27 -6.97 22.99
N SER A 78 6.25 -6.09 23.21
CA SER A 78 6.22 -4.73 22.65
C SER A 78 6.27 -4.76 21.12
N SER A 79 7.07 -5.64 20.52
CA SER A 79 7.12 -5.80 19.06
C SER A 79 5.76 -6.17 18.47
N LEU A 80 5.09 -7.17 19.05
CA LEU A 80 3.75 -7.60 18.65
C LEU A 80 2.71 -6.49 18.82
N GLN A 81 2.80 -5.72 19.90
CA GLN A 81 1.89 -4.60 20.13
C GLN A 81 1.99 -3.55 19.01
N HIS A 82 3.22 -3.18 18.64
CA HIS A 82 3.46 -2.22 17.57
C HIS A 82 3.05 -2.76 16.19
N LEU A 83 3.30 -4.04 15.89
CA LEU A 83 2.78 -4.67 14.67
C LEU A 83 1.25 -4.67 14.63
N THR A 84 0.60 -4.92 15.76
CA THR A 84 -0.86 -4.87 15.89
C THR A 84 -1.40 -3.46 15.64
N ASN A 85 -0.76 -2.44 16.19
CA ASN A 85 -1.14 -1.04 15.94
C ASN A 85 -1.03 -0.70 14.45
N ALA A 86 0.06 -1.10 13.79
CA ALA A 86 0.26 -0.90 12.36
C ALA A 86 -0.81 -1.64 11.51
N LEU A 87 -1.18 -2.87 11.89
CA LEU A 87 -2.26 -3.63 11.26
C LEU A 87 -3.62 -2.94 11.36
N VAL A 88 -3.94 -2.34 12.52
CA VAL A 88 -5.19 -1.59 12.71
C VAL A 88 -5.24 -0.39 11.77
N ILE A 89 -4.14 0.37 11.66
CA ILE A 89 -4.03 1.52 10.74
C ILE A 89 -4.24 1.06 9.29
N LEU A 90 -3.54 0.01 8.85
CA LEU A 90 -3.67 -0.51 7.48
C LEU A 90 -5.07 -1.03 7.17
N SER A 91 -5.68 -1.73 8.12
CA SER A 91 -7.03 -2.27 7.97
C SER A 91 -8.07 -1.16 7.81
N HIS A 92 -7.90 -0.07 8.56
CA HIS A 92 -8.72 1.13 8.39
C HIS A 92 -8.54 1.70 6.98
N GLU A 93 -7.31 1.96 6.51
CA GLU A 93 -7.09 2.48 5.15
C GLU A 93 -7.62 1.55 4.06
N ALA A 94 -7.49 0.23 4.24
CA ALA A 94 -8.02 -0.76 3.31
C ALA A 94 -9.55 -0.70 3.21
N ALA A 95 -10.25 -0.48 4.34
CA ALA A 95 -11.71 -0.39 4.37
C ALA A 95 -12.27 0.83 3.62
N TRP A 96 -11.47 1.90 3.47
CA TRP A 96 -11.81 3.10 2.70
C TRP A 96 -11.30 3.07 1.26
N SER A 97 -10.63 1.99 0.86
CA SER A 97 -10.09 1.81 -0.49
C SER A 97 -10.99 0.92 -1.33
N GLU A 98 -10.91 1.06 -2.66
CA GLU A 98 -11.69 0.25 -3.60
C GLU A 98 -10.79 -0.38 -4.67
N GLY A 99 -11.23 -1.51 -5.24
CA GLY A 99 -10.64 -2.11 -6.43
C GLY A 99 -9.22 -2.66 -6.22
N GLU A 100 -8.28 -2.27 -7.09
CA GLU A 100 -6.90 -2.78 -7.07
C GLU A 100 -6.09 -2.32 -5.85
N TYR A 101 -6.46 -1.18 -5.25
CA TYR A 101 -5.77 -0.59 -4.10
C TYR A 101 -6.11 -1.34 -2.82
N GLU A 102 -7.38 -1.68 -2.64
CA GLU A 102 -7.84 -2.57 -1.57
C GLU A 102 -7.12 -3.92 -1.62
N ALA A 103 -7.00 -4.49 -2.82
CA ALA A 103 -6.28 -5.75 -3.00
C ALA A 103 -4.80 -5.63 -2.59
N THR A 104 -4.14 -4.53 -2.95
CA THR A 104 -2.74 -4.28 -2.59
C THR A 104 -2.55 -4.07 -1.08
N LEU A 105 -3.44 -3.29 -0.45
CA LEU A 105 -3.39 -3.08 1.01
C LEU A 105 -3.67 -4.38 1.78
N ARG A 106 -4.61 -5.22 1.31
CA ARG A 106 -4.86 -6.54 1.89
C ARG A 106 -3.68 -7.50 1.77
N GLU A 107 -2.95 -7.45 0.66
CA GLU A 107 -1.71 -8.21 0.51
C GLU A 107 -0.65 -7.75 1.52
N ALA A 108 -0.50 -6.43 1.70
CA ALA A 108 0.41 -5.87 2.71
C ALA A 108 0.00 -6.26 4.14
N ILE A 109 -1.30 -6.23 4.46
CA ILE A 109 -1.85 -6.67 5.75
C ILE A 109 -1.49 -8.14 6.00
N ALA A 110 -1.75 -9.03 5.04
CA ALA A 110 -1.46 -10.46 5.18
C ALA A 110 0.03 -10.75 5.45
N GLU A 111 0.92 -9.95 4.85
CA GLU A 111 2.37 -10.07 5.05
C GLU A 111 2.82 -9.58 6.42
N LEU A 112 2.17 -8.55 6.93
CA LEU A 112 2.42 -8.03 8.28
C LEU A 112 1.83 -8.94 9.36
N GLU A 113 0.66 -9.56 9.12
CA GLU A 113 0.09 -10.63 9.96
C GLU A 113 1.02 -11.84 10.02
N LYS A 114 1.57 -12.25 8.87
CA LYS A 114 2.57 -13.32 8.81
C LYS A 114 3.82 -12.97 9.61
N LEU A 115 4.33 -11.74 9.50
CA LEU A 115 5.46 -11.28 10.31
C LEU A 115 5.14 -11.33 11.81
N ALA A 116 3.95 -10.85 12.21
CA ALA A 116 3.53 -10.89 13.61
C ALA A 116 3.47 -12.32 14.14
N HIS A 117 2.97 -13.27 13.34
CA HIS A 117 2.96 -14.68 13.70
C HIS A 117 4.39 -15.25 13.90
N GLU A 118 5.30 -14.96 12.96
CA GLU A 118 6.71 -15.39 13.07
C GLU A 118 7.43 -14.78 14.29
N VAL A 119 7.13 -13.52 14.62
CA VAL A 119 7.61 -12.84 15.84
C VAL A 119 7.10 -13.56 17.09
N GLN A 120 5.79 -13.87 17.13
CA GLN A 120 5.13 -14.55 18.24
C GLN A 120 5.73 -15.96 18.47
N GLU A 121 5.93 -16.72 17.40
CA GLU A 121 6.50 -18.06 17.47
C GLU A 121 8.02 -18.06 17.67
N GLY A 122 8.68 -16.89 17.53
CA GLY A 122 10.14 -16.78 17.63
C GLY A 122 10.86 -17.49 16.49
N GLN A 123 10.26 -17.54 15.31
CA GLN A 123 10.78 -18.24 14.13
C GLN A 123 11.82 -17.43 13.35
N ILE A 124 11.98 -16.15 13.65
CA ILE A 124 12.92 -15.27 12.95
C ILE A 124 14.30 -15.42 13.58
N GLU A 125 15.24 -15.99 12.83
CA GLU A 125 16.63 -16.10 13.26
C GLU A 125 17.29 -14.70 13.33
N ARG A 126 18.28 -14.54 14.21
CA ARG A 126 18.88 -13.23 14.52
C ARG A 126 19.48 -12.52 13.30
N ASP A 127 20.05 -13.29 12.39
CA ASP A 127 20.61 -12.84 11.12
C ASP A 127 19.54 -12.54 10.05
N GLN A 128 18.33 -13.08 10.20
CA GLN A 128 17.20 -12.87 9.29
C GLN A 128 16.32 -11.68 9.68
N ILE A 129 16.47 -11.14 10.90
CA ILE A 129 15.62 -10.03 11.41
C ILE A 129 15.58 -8.87 10.42
N GLY A 130 16.74 -8.42 9.96
CA GLY A 130 16.85 -7.27 9.06
C GLY A 130 16.07 -7.51 7.77
N ASP A 131 16.33 -8.61 7.07
CA ASP A 131 15.71 -8.90 5.78
C ASP A 131 14.20 -9.20 5.92
N ARG A 132 13.79 -9.87 6.99
CA ARG A 132 12.39 -10.27 7.15
C ARG A 132 11.46 -9.08 7.44
N PHE A 133 11.89 -8.20 8.35
CA PHE A 133 11.19 -6.95 8.63
C PHE A 133 11.15 -6.06 7.40
N LYS A 134 12.30 -5.91 6.74
CA LYS A 134 12.45 -5.14 5.50
C LYS A 134 11.51 -5.58 4.40
N ASP A 135 11.39 -6.88 4.16
CA ASP A 135 10.50 -7.41 3.14
C ASP A 135 9.04 -7.09 3.44
N ALA A 136 8.58 -7.30 4.68
CA ALA A 136 7.22 -6.98 5.09
C ALA A 136 6.94 -5.47 4.97
N TYR A 137 7.85 -4.63 5.49
CA TYR A 137 7.69 -3.17 5.51
C TYR A 137 7.71 -2.60 4.10
N SER A 138 8.54 -3.14 3.21
CA SER A 138 8.56 -2.73 1.81
C SER A 138 7.21 -2.93 1.11
N LYS A 139 6.49 -4.02 1.43
CA LYS A 139 5.14 -4.27 0.89
C LYS A 139 4.10 -3.31 1.46
N VAL A 140 4.18 -3.01 2.75
CA VAL A 140 3.34 -2.01 3.42
C VAL A 140 3.50 -0.64 2.78
N TYR A 141 4.73 -0.13 2.68
CA TYR A 141 4.98 1.18 2.09
C TYR A 141 4.60 1.23 0.60
N ALA A 142 4.83 0.15 -0.15
CA ALA A 142 4.40 0.07 -1.54
C ALA A 142 2.86 0.14 -1.67
N GLY A 143 2.13 -0.57 -0.80
CA GLY A 143 0.67 -0.54 -0.77
C GLY A 143 0.11 0.83 -0.43
N LEU A 144 0.60 1.44 0.66
CA LEU A 144 0.20 2.78 1.09
C LEU A 144 0.52 3.85 0.04
N SER A 145 1.71 3.80 -0.57
CA SER A 145 2.09 4.75 -1.63
C SER A 145 1.10 4.74 -2.79
N ARG A 146 0.70 3.53 -3.24
CA ARG A 146 -0.28 3.37 -4.32
C ARG A 146 -1.67 3.86 -3.92
N TYR A 147 -2.10 3.54 -2.70
CA TYR A 147 -3.39 4.00 -2.17
C TYR A 147 -3.47 5.53 -2.12
N HIS A 148 -2.51 6.18 -1.46
CA HIS A 148 -2.53 7.64 -1.30
C HIS A 148 -2.43 8.37 -2.65
N LEU A 149 -1.61 7.86 -3.58
CA LEU A 149 -1.55 8.41 -4.93
C LEU A 149 -2.90 8.30 -5.65
N SER A 150 -3.52 7.12 -5.64
CA SER A 150 -4.82 6.90 -6.28
C SER A 150 -5.91 7.80 -5.71
N ARG A 151 -5.93 7.94 -4.38
CA ARG A 151 -6.86 8.82 -3.70
C ARG A 151 -6.66 10.28 -4.13
N ALA A 152 -5.41 10.74 -4.20
CA ALA A 152 -5.07 12.06 -4.70
C ALA A 152 -5.55 12.26 -6.16
N GLU A 153 -5.31 11.29 -7.05
CA GLU A 153 -5.79 11.32 -8.43
C GLU A 153 -7.33 11.38 -8.52
N GLY A 154 -8.02 10.60 -7.68
CA GLY A 154 -9.48 10.59 -7.57
C GLY A 154 -10.04 11.95 -7.18
N MET A 155 -9.46 12.57 -6.15
CA MET A 155 -9.84 13.91 -5.67
C MET A 155 -9.64 14.99 -6.74
N VAL A 156 -8.52 14.93 -7.48
CA VAL A 156 -8.26 15.86 -8.59
C VAL A 156 -9.27 15.66 -9.71
N ARG A 157 -9.58 14.41 -10.10
CA ARG A 157 -10.56 14.11 -11.15
C ARG A 157 -11.97 14.57 -10.78
N GLU A 158 -12.39 14.37 -9.53
CA GLU A 158 -13.68 14.86 -9.04
C GLU A 158 -13.76 16.39 -9.13
N ARG A 159 -12.69 17.08 -8.71
CA ARG A 159 -12.60 18.54 -8.79
C ARG A 159 -12.67 19.04 -10.23
N GLN A 160 -11.90 18.45 -11.15
CA GLN A 160 -11.92 18.78 -12.57
C GLN A 160 -13.31 18.58 -13.19
N THR A 161 -14.02 17.52 -12.80
CA THR A 161 -15.39 17.25 -13.26
C THR A 161 -16.35 18.33 -12.76
N ARG A 162 -16.25 18.70 -11.48
CA ARG A 162 -17.07 19.76 -10.87
C ARG A 162 -16.81 21.11 -11.55
N GLU A 163 -15.54 21.46 -11.79
CA GLU A 163 -15.15 22.69 -12.50
C GLU A 163 -15.63 22.69 -13.97
N GLY A 164 -15.56 21.55 -14.64
CA GLY A 164 -16.07 21.38 -16.00
C GLY A 164 -17.59 21.57 -16.12
N ILE A 165 -18.36 21.06 -15.15
CA ILE A 165 -19.82 21.27 -15.07
C ILE A 165 -20.12 22.76 -14.90
N VAL A 166 -19.46 23.43 -13.95
CA VAL A 166 -19.67 24.87 -13.67
C VAL A 166 -19.36 25.72 -14.91
N ARG A 167 -18.28 25.44 -15.64
CA ARG A 167 -17.95 26.18 -16.88
C ARG A 167 -19.01 25.97 -17.97
N ASN A 168 -19.58 24.77 -18.09
CA ASN A 168 -20.63 24.50 -19.07
C ASN A 168 -21.94 25.23 -18.72
N ASP A 169 -22.32 25.29 -17.44
CA ASP A 169 -23.50 26.03 -16.99
C ASP A 169 -23.35 27.55 -17.19
N GLN A 170 -22.16 28.10 -16.90
CA GLN A 170 -21.86 29.51 -17.19
C GLN A 170 -21.93 29.80 -18.69
N ARG A 171 -21.37 28.94 -19.53
CA ARG A 171 -21.44 29.11 -20.98
C ARG A 171 -22.88 29.04 -21.50
N ALA A 172 -23.70 28.15 -20.95
CA ALA A 172 -25.12 28.03 -21.33
C ALA A 172 -25.89 29.31 -21.00
N THR A 173 -25.70 29.87 -19.80
CA THR A 173 -26.36 31.13 -19.37
C THR A 173 -25.87 32.35 -20.16
N GLU A 174 -24.60 32.41 -20.55
CA GLU A 174 -24.08 33.45 -21.44
C GLU A 174 -24.69 33.38 -22.85
N THR A 175 -24.83 32.18 -23.42
CA THR A 175 -25.51 32.02 -24.73
C THR A 175 -27.00 32.39 -24.69
N GLU A 176 -27.68 32.18 -23.56
CA GLU A 176 -29.09 32.55 -23.39
C GLU A 176 -29.26 34.07 -23.18
N SER A 177 -28.32 34.70 -22.46
CA SER A 177 -28.29 36.16 -22.28
C SER A 177 -27.93 36.92 -23.56
N ALA A 178 -27.02 36.38 -24.38
CA ALA A 178 -26.63 36.97 -25.67
C ALA A 178 -27.77 37.00 -26.70
N ALA A 179 -28.81 36.17 -26.54
CA ALA A 179 -29.97 36.16 -27.44
C ALA A 179 -30.98 37.31 -27.19
N VAL A 180 -30.83 38.10 -26.11
CA VAL A 180 -31.85 39.09 -25.67
C VAL A 180 -31.40 40.56 -25.77
N ALA A 181 -30.14 40.88 -26.10
CA ALA A 181 -29.66 42.27 -26.03
C ALA A 181 -29.59 43.02 -27.38
N THR A 182 -30.48 44.01 -27.54
CA THR A 182 -30.32 45.21 -28.40
C THR A 182 -29.57 46.30 -27.58
N PRO A 183 -28.74 47.20 -28.16
CA PRO A 183 -27.60 47.75 -27.43
C PRO A 183 -27.85 49.11 -26.74
N ALA A 184 -27.25 49.29 -25.55
CA ALA A 184 -26.68 50.56 -25.10
C ALA A 184 -25.62 50.29 -24.00
N PRO A 185 -24.34 50.68 -24.19
CA PRO A 185 -23.30 50.41 -23.20
C PRO A 185 -23.26 51.52 -22.15
N LEU A 186 -23.63 51.18 -20.91
CA LEU A 186 -23.18 51.93 -19.73
C LEU A 186 -21.99 51.18 -19.15
N ALA A 187 -20.83 51.84 -19.13
CA ALA A 187 -19.63 51.34 -18.49
C ALA A 187 -19.90 51.19 -16.99
N ILE A 188 -20.13 49.96 -16.55
CA ILE A 188 -20.11 49.59 -15.14
C ILE A 188 -18.72 49.00 -14.91
N ASP A 189 -17.93 49.69 -14.08
CA ASP A 189 -16.70 49.14 -13.54
C ASP A 189 -17.07 47.91 -12.72
N VAL A 190 -16.81 46.72 -13.29
CA VAL A 190 -16.95 45.46 -12.57
C VAL A 190 -15.74 45.33 -11.67
N GLU A 191 -15.88 45.73 -10.41
CA GLU A 191 -14.95 45.30 -9.36
C GLU A 191 -15.00 43.76 -9.31
N THR A 192 -13.92 43.11 -9.73
CA THR A 192 -13.70 41.68 -9.53
C THR A 192 -13.52 41.42 -8.05
N THR A 193 -14.63 41.14 -7.36
CA THR A 193 -14.62 40.64 -5.98
C THR A 193 -13.81 39.34 -5.96
N PRO A 194 -12.77 39.21 -5.12
CA PRO A 194 -12.05 37.96 -4.98
C PRO A 194 -13.03 36.86 -4.58
N ALA A 195 -13.00 35.74 -5.31
CA ALA A 195 -13.87 34.61 -5.03
C ALA A 195 -13.66 34.18 -3.57
N GLN A 196 -14.74 34.19 -2.77
CA GLN A 196 -14.70 33.62 -1.44
C GLN A 196 -14.45 32.12 -1.58
N THR A 197 -13.31 31.66 -1.08
CA THR A 197 -13.06 30.23 -0.89
C THR A 197 -14.04 29.71 0.15
N THR A 198 -14.83 28.70 -0.20
CA THR A 198 -15.73 28.03 0.75
C THR A 198 -14.93 27.14 1.69
N ASP A 199 -15.45 26.84 2.89
CA ASP A 199 -14.82 25.91 3.84
C ASP A 199 -14.54 24.53 3.19
N ASP A 200 -15.41 24.09 2.28
CA ASP A 200 -15.25 22.86 1.49
C ASP A 200 -13.98 22.88 0.60
N ASP A 201 -13.61 24.05 0.08
CA ASP A 201 -12.42 24.22 -0.77
C ASP A 201 -11.13 24.19 0.05
N GLU A 202 -11.17 24.62 1.31
CA GLU A 202 -10.05 24.49 2.23
C GLU A 202 -9.86 23.04 2.67
N HIS A 203 -10.94 22.36 3.07
CA HIS A 203 -10.87 20.96 3.49
C HIS A 203 -10.33 20.04 2.38
N TRP A 204 -10.86 20.17 1.15
CA TRP A 204 -10.36 19.40 0.01
C TRP A 204 -8.86 19.66 -0.24
N ARG A 205 -8.38 20.90 -0.10
CA ARG A 205 -6.98 21.27 -0.39
C ARG A 205 -6.06 20.61 0.61
N VAL A 206 -6.37 20.77 1.90
CA VAL A 206 -5.57 20.20 2.98
C VAL A 206 -5.52 18.68 2.84
N GLU A 207 -6.66 18.03 2.58
CA GLU A 207 -6.72 16.58 2.40
C GLU A 207 -5.92 16.13 1.16
N LEU A 208 -6.05 16.80 0.01
CA LEU A 208 -5.26 16.43 -1.17
C LEU A 208 -3.76 16.55 -0.90
N GLY A 209 -3.33 17.67 -0.31
CA GLY A 209 -1.93 17.88 0.02
C GLY A 209 -1.41 16.80 0.97
N ARG A 210 -2.21 16.41 1.96
CA ARG A 210 -1.90 15.31 2.88
C ARG A 210 -1.73 13.97 2.16
N GLN A 211 -2.60 13.64 1.20
CA GLN A 211 -2.47 12.42 0.41
C GLN A 211 -1.18 12.41 -0.43
N ILE A 212 -0.82 13.55 -1.05
CA ILE A 212 0.42 13.66 -1.84
C ILE A 212 1.66 13.53 -0.96
N SER A 213 1.67 14.19 0.20
CA SER A 213 2.75 14.08 1.18
C SER A 213 2.91 12.64 1.66
N GLY A 214 1.80 11.98 2.05
CA GLY A 214 1.80 10.59 2.49
C GLY A 214 2.33 9.63 1.41
N ALA A 215 1.93 9.81 0.15
CA ALA A 215 2.47 8.99 -0.95
C ALA A 215 3.99 9.19 -1.12
N THR A 216 4.46 10.43 -1.00
CA THR A 216 5.88 10.77 -1.15
C THR A 216 6.73 10.20 0.01
N GLU A 217 6.23 10.32 1.24
CA GLU A 217 6.87 9.79 2.44
C GLU A 217 6.96 8.27 2.42
N ASN A 218 5.89 7.59 2.01
CA ASN A 218 5.89 6.13 1.92
C ASN A 218 6.91 5.62 0.88
N VAL A 219 7.06 6.29 -0.27
CA VAL A 219 8.11 5.94 -1.24
C VAL A 219 9.51 6.16 -0.66
N ARG A 220 9.71 7.24 0.12
CA ARG A 220 10.98 7.46 0.83
C ARG A 220 11.25 6.41 1.90
N ALA A 221 10.25 6.03 2.68
CA ALA A 221 10.35 4.97 3.68
C ALA A 221 10.70 3.63 3.01
N TRP A 222 10.01 3.27 1.93
CA TRP A 222 10.35 2.12 1.10
C TRP A 222 11.79 2.17 0.59
N SER A 223 12.27 3.33 0.14
CA SER A 223 13.64 3.50 -0.35
C SER A 223 14.68 3.26 0.74
N ARG A 224 14.48 3.85 1.92
CA ARG A 224 15.32 3.64 3.10
C ARG A 224 15.37 2.16 3.46
N GLU A 225 14.21 1.53 3.57
CA GLU A 225 14.08 0.15 4.01
C GLU A 225 14.71 -0.82 3.01
N THR A 226 14.42 -0.62 1.72
CA THR A 226 14.98 -1.47 0.66
C THR A 226 16.48 -1.24 0.44
N GLY A 227 17.05 -0.13 0.93
CA GLY A 227 18.39 0.34 0.61
C GLY A 227 18.55 0.77 -0.84
N ARG A 228 17.43 1.06 -1.53
CA ARG A 228 17.40 1.42 -2.95
C ARG A 228 17.25 2.92 -3.08
N GLU A 229 18.22 3.57 -3.69
CA GLU A 229 18.16 5.00 -3.97
C GLU A 229 17.03 5.32 -4.95
N ILE A 230 16.18 6.30 -4.59
CA ILE A 230 15.19 6.87 -5.53
C ILE A 230 15.98 7.69 -6.54
N ARG A 231 16.17 7.13 -7.74
CA ARG A 231 16.92 7.80 -8.82
C ARG A 231 16.24 9.09 -9.32
N ASP A 232 14.97 9.27 -8.98
CA ASP A 232 14.14 10.40 -9.38
C ASP A 232 13.79 11.33 -8.20
N GLU A 233 14.75 11.64 -7.32
CA GLU A 233 14.56 12.64 -6.25
C GLU A 233 13.97 13.98 -6.74
N PRO A 234 14.26 14.48 -7.96
CA PRO A 234 13.59 15.68 -8.48
C PRO A 234 12.06 15.55 -8.58
N VAL A 235 11.53 14.37 -8.92
CA VAL A 235 10.08 14.13 -9.01
C VAL A 235 9.44 14.13 -7.62
N MET A 236 10.15 13.58 -6.63
CA MET A 236 9.71 13.59 -5.22
C MET A 236 9.68 15.01 -4.65
N ALA A 237 10.73 15.79 -4.93
CA ALA A 237 10.83 17.18 -4.51
C ALA A 237 9.72 18.03 -5.15
N GLU A 238 9.42 17.82 -6.43
CA GLU A 238 8.33 18.50 -7.15
C GLU A 238 6.97 18.22 -6.48
N LEU A 239 6.67 16.96 -6.12
CA LEU A 239 5.41 16.61 -5.46
C LEU A 239 5.28 17.21 -4.06
N GLN A 240 6.36 17.25 -3.30
CA GLN A 240 6.37 17.89 -1.99
C GLN A 240 6.15 19.40 -2.09
N GLU A 241 6.76 20.02 -3.09
CA GLU A 241 6.51 21.43 -3.38
C GLU A 241 5.04 21.66 -3.75
N ILE A 242 4.46 20.78 -4.58
CA ILE A 242 3.04 20.84 -4.96
C ILE A 242 2.15 20.63 -3.74
N ALA A 243 2.40 19.61 -2.92
CA ALA A 243 1.64 19.34 -1.69
C ALA A 243 1.67 20.54 -0.74
N GLY A 244 2.85 21.08 -0.47
CA GLY A 244 3.02 22.26 0.39
C GLY A 244 2.28 23.49 -0.14
N ARG A 245 2.30 23.72 -1.46
CA ARG A 245 1.56 24.82 -2.10
C ARG A 245 0.05 24.61 -2.08
N ILE A 246 -0.44 23.38 -2.29
CA ILE A 246 -1.87 23.06 -2.19
C ILE A 246 -2.38 23.33 -0.77
N ILE A 247 -1.64 22.86 0.25
CA ILE A 247 -1.95 23.10 1.67
C ILE A 247 -1.94 24.61 1.97
N ALA A 248 -0.93 25.33 1.48
CA ALA A 248 -0.85 26.79 1.64
C ALA A 248 -1.92 27.56 0.85
N GLY A 249 -2.70 26.87 -0.01
CA GLY A 249 -3.72 27.49 -0.84
C GLY A 249 -3.18 28.35 -1.98
N THR A 250 -1.92 28.17 -2.38
CA THR A 250 -1.23 29.03 -3.36
C THR A 250 -1.08 28.37 -4.73
N GLY A 251 -1.80 28.90 -5.72
CA GLY A 251 -1.29 29.08 -7.08
C GLY A 251 -1.07 27.84 -7.96
N TRP A 252 -1.94 26.83 -7.93
CA TRP A 252 -1.93 25.76 -8.94
C TRP A 252 -3.30 25.58 -9.59
N ALA A 253 -3.28 25.37 -10.90
CA ALA A 253 -4.43 24.84 -11.61
C ALA A 253 -4.53 23.33 -11.32
N THR A 254 -5.77 22.84 -11.16
CA THR A 254 -6.10 21.41 -11.02
C THR A 254 -5.48 20.53 -12.12
N GLU A 255 -5.18 21.10 -13.28
CA GLU A 255 -4.50 20.44 -14.40
C GLU A 255 -3.02 20.14 -14.09
N GLU A 256 -2.27 21.14 -13.60
CA GLU A 256 -0.84 20.99 -13.29
C GLU A 256 -0.61 19.97 -12.17
N VAL A 257 -1.49 19.94 -11.15
CA VAL A 257 -1.45 18.94 -10.08
C VAL A 257 -1.70 17.55 -10.65
N GLY A 258 -2.69 17.40 -11.54
CA GLY A 258 -2.98 16.14 -12.21
C GLY A 258 -1.81 15.63 -13.06
N GLU A 259 -1.10 16.51 -13.76
CA GLU A 259 0.10 16.13 -14.51
C GLU A 259 1.23 15.64 -13.62
N ALA A 260 1.48 16.32 -12.49
CA ALA A 260 2.51 15.91 -11.55
C ALA A 260 2.20 14.55 -10.91
N LEU A 261 0.94 14.32 -10.51
CA LEU A 261 0.50 13.02 -10.01
C LEU A 261 0.67 11.91 -11.05
N ASN A 262 0.31 12.17 -12.31
CA ASN A 262 0.52 11.21 -13.39
C ASN A 262 2.01 10.88 -13.60
N ARG A 263 2.89 11.90 -13.60
CA ARG A 263 4.34 11.69 -13.69
C ARG A 263 4.83 10.81 -12.55
N PHE A 264 4.39 11.09 -11.34
CA PHE A 264 4.74 10.31 -10.16
C PHE A 264 4.23 8.87 -10.20
N GLY A 265 2.98 8.67 -10.59
CA GLY A 265 2.39 7.35 -10.73
C GLY A 265 3.14 6.47 -11.73
N GLU A 266 3.55 7.03 -12.87
CA GLU A 266 4.40 6.31 -13.81
C GLU A 266 5.76 5.93 -13.22
N LYS A 267 6.34 6.78 -12.36
CA LYS A 267 7.55 6.44 -11.62
C LYS A 267 7.33 5.33 -10.61
N ILE A 268 6.27 5.38 -9.79
CA ILE A 268 5.93 4.28 -8.86
C ILE A 268 5.75 2.96 -9.62
N LYS A 269 5.03 2.97 -10.76
CA LYS A 269 4.86 1.79 -11.61
C LYS A 269 6.20 1.28 -12.16
N GLN A 270 7.08 2.19 -12.58
CA GLN A 270 8.43 1.83 -13.02
C GLN A 270 9.23 1.17 -11.89
N TYR A 271 9.23 1.75 -10.68
CA TYR A 271 9.89 1.15 -9.53
C TYR A 271 9.36 -0.24 -9.19
N GLY A 272 8.04 -0.44 -9.26
CA GLY A 272 7.43 -1.77 -9.07
C GLY A 272 7.88 -2.81 -10.10
N ARG A 273 8.02 -2.42 -11.37
CA ARG A 273 8.53 -3.29 -12.44
C ARG A 273 10.00 -3.63 -12.24
N ASP A 274 10.84 -2.63 -11.95
CA ASP A 274 12.27 -2.81 -11.71
C ASP A 274 12.52 -3.77 -10.54
N GLN A 275 11.65 -3.79 -9.52
CA GLN A 275 11.71 -4.80 -8.45
C GLN A 275 11.47 -6.22 -8.95
N THR A 276 10.44 -6.41 -9.78
CA THR A 276 10.05 -7.73 -10.30
C THR A 276 11.15 -8.28 -11.21
N ASP A 277 11.71 -7.43 -12.06
CA ASP A 277 12.79 -7.82 -12.98
C ASP A 277 14.12 -8.08 -12.25
N GLN A 278 14.42 -7.35 -11.17
CA GLN A 278 15.60 -7.61 -10.33
C GLN A 278 15.48 -8.88 -9.50
N GLY A 279 14.30 -9.17 -8.93
CA GLY A 279 14.05 -10.45 -8.27
C GLY A 279 14.23 -11.62 -9.24
N ARG A 280 13.74 -11.44 -10.48
CA ARG A 280 13.90 -12.43 -11.54
C ARG A 280 15.33 -12.58 -12.02
N THR A 281 16.07 -11.48 -12.14
CA THR A 281 17.48 -11.54 -12.55
C THR A 281 18.38 -12.08 -11.45
N LYS A 282 18.14 -11.81 -10.15
CA LYS A 282 18.85 -12.50 -9.06
C LYS A 282 18.59 -14.01 -9.05
N GLN A 283 17.37 -14.45 -9.36
CA GLN A 283 17.06 -15.88 -9.56
C GLN A 283 17.72 -16.49 -10.81
N LEU A 284 18.24 -15.66 -11.73
CA LEU A 284 18.83 -16.08 -13.00
C LEU A 284 20.32 -15.74 -13.15
N SER A 285 20.93 -14.98 -12.22
CA SER A 285 22.23 -14.35 -12.44
C SER A 285 23.42 -15.24 -12.15
N ASP A 286 23.24 -16.38 -11.47
CA ASP A 286 24.26 -17.43 -11.46
C ASP A 286 23.60 -18.80 -11.63
N PRO A 287 23.39 -19.25 -12.88
CA PRO A 287 22.93 -20.62 -13.13
C PRO A 287 23.87 -21.68 -12.53
N ASP A 288 25.14 -21.33 -12.31
CA ASP A 288 26.12 -22.18 -11.64
C ASP A 288 25.89 -22.22 -10.12
N GLU A 289 25.58 -21.10 -9.47
CA GLU A 289 25.24 -21.06 -8.03
C GLU A 289 23.90 -21.77 -7.75
N ALA A 290 22.90 -21.58 -8.61
CA ALA A 290 21.64 -22.31 -8.54
C ALA A 290 21.79 -23.82 -8.80
N ALA A 291 22.79 -24.23 -9.61
CA ALA A 291 23.11 -25.63 -9.82
C ALA A 291 23.83 -26.23 -8.60
N ASP A 292 24.70 -25.47 -7.95
CA ASP A 292 25.40 -25.88 -6.73
C ASP A 292 24.43 -26.03 -5.55
N GLU A 293 23.51 -25.08 -5.34
CA GLU A 293 22.46 -25.19 -4.33
C GLU A 293 21.52 -26.40 -4.57
N ARG A 294 21.16 -26.67 -5.83
CA ARG A 294 20.39 -27.88 -6.17
C ARG A 294 21.16 -29.15 -5.89
N ALA A 295 22.45 -29.19 -6.23
CA ALA A 295 23.30 -30.34 -5.96
C ALA A 295 23.48 -30.57 -4.45
N GLU A 296 23.53 -29.50 -3.65
CA GLU A 296 23.56 -29.59 -2.19
C GLU A 296 22.24 -30.11 -1.61
N MET A 297 21.09 -29.59 -2.06
CA MET A 297 19.78 -30.09 -1.67
C MET A 297 19.58 -31.58 -2.03
N GLU A 298 20.03 -32.02 -3.20
CA GLU A 298 19.98 -33.43 -3.58
C GLU A 298 20.86 -34.31 -2.69
N ARG A 299 22.05 -33.83 -2.29
CA ARG A 299 22.92 -34.54 -1.34
C ARG A 299 22.29 -34.64 0.04
N GLU A 300 21.68 -33.57 0.54
CA GLU A 300 20.98 -33.61 1.82
C GLU A 300 19.77 -34.54 1.80
N ALA A 301 18.97 -34.50 0.73
CA ALA A 301 17.83 -35.39 0.56
C ALA A 301 18.27 -36.86 0.50
N ALA A 302 19.35 -37.16 -0.25
CA ALA A 302 19.92 -38.50 -0.31
C ALA A 302 20.46 -38.96 1.05
N LYS A 303 21.08 -38.06 1.82
CA LYS A 303 21.55 -38.34 3.19
C LYS A 303 20.38 -38.68 4.11
N ARG A 304 19.33 -37.85 4.15
CA ARG A 304 18.14 -38.12 4.97
C ARG A 304 17.45 -39.43 4.60
N ALA A 305 17.37 -39.76 3.31
CA ALA A 305 16.81 -41.02 2.85
C ALA A 305 17.64 -42.24 3.31
N ARG A 306 18.97 -42.10 3.34
CA ARG A 306 19.87 -43.13 3.86
C ARG A 306 19.71 -43.30 5.37
N ASP A 307 19.73 -42.20 6.11
CA ASP A 307 19.61 -42.21 7.58
C ASP A 307 18.26 -42.85 8.00
N ALA A 308 17.17 -42.52 7.30
CA ALA A 308 15.85 -43.13 7.54
C ALA A 308 15.79 -44.63 7.19
N ALA A 309 16.53 -45.08 6.18
CA ALA A 309 16.61 -46.49 5.83
C ALA A 309 17.45 -47.30 6.82
N GLU A 310 18.47 -46.69 7.42
CA GLU A 310 19.30 -47.28 8.47
C GLU A 310 18.50 -47.43 9.77
N GLU A 311 17.76 -46.40 10.18
CA GLU A 311 16.84 -46.43 11.32
C GLU A 311 15.77 -47.53 11.16
N ALA A 312 15.15 -47.64 9.98
CA ALA A 312 14.16 -48.69 9.71
C ALA A 312 14.75 -50.12 9.70
N ALA A 313 16.05 -50.27 9.46
CA ALA A 313 16.72 -51.57 9.48
C ALA A 313 17.12 -52.01 10.90
N GLU A 314 17.34 -51.07 11.82
CA GLU A 314 17.63 -51.38 13.22
C GLU A 314 16.38 -51.84 14.00
N ASP A 315 15.18 -51.45 13.54
CA ASP A 315 13.89 -51.85 14.13
C ASP A 315 13.40 -53.26 13.70
N HIS A 316 14.11 -53.95 12.80
CA HIS A 316 13.74 -55.26 12.24
C HIS A 316 14.67 -56.41 12.67
#